data_AF-A0A1Y6D657-F1
#
_entry.id   AF-A0A1Y6D657-F1
#
_cell.length_a   1.000
_cell.length_b   1.000
_cell.length_c   1.000
_cell.angle_alpha   90.00
_cell.angle_beta   90.00
_cell.angle_gamma   90.00
#
_symmetry.space_group_name_H-M   'P 1'
#
loop_
_entity.id
_entity.type
_entity.pdbx_description
1 polymer ?
#
loop_
_entity_poly.entity_id
_entity_poly.type
_entity_poly.pdbx_seq_one_letter_code
_entity_poly.pdbx_strand_id
1 'polypeptide(L)'
;MALDKLRESLDKVNIYLKDRDFDKASQAGYEDVAQNFVYLQRTLAGLQSVAHDKAALISGIAQSANVAYEDVSPYVEERLLNR
;
A
#
# COMPACT_ATOMS: atom_id res chain seq x y z
N MET A 1 -7.05 8.32 5.20
CA MET A 1 -6.17 7.20 4.80
C MET A 1 -4.96 7.74 4.03
N ALA A 2 -3.94 6.90 3.73
CA ALA A 2 -2.71 7.35 3.04
C ALA A 2 -2.98 8.07 1.71
N LEU A 3 -3.94 7.56 0.93
CA LEU A 3 -4.43 8.18 -0.31
C LEU A 3 -5.06 9.55 -0.06
N ASP A 4 -5.89 9.69 0.97
CA ASP A 4 -6.52 10.97 1.32
C ASP A 4 -5.45 12.01 1.70
N LYS A 5 -4.39 11.59 2.40
CA LYS A 5 -3.28 12.49 2.77
C LYS A 5 -2.48 12.97 1.55
N LEU A 6 -2.20 12.08 0.61
CA LEU A 6 -1.58 12.49 -0.65
C LEU A 6 -2.49 13.45 -1.43
N ARG A 7 -3.81 13.18 -1.48
CA ARG A 7 -4.77 14.06 -2.13
C ARG A 7 -4.84 15.44 -1.50
N GLU A 8 -4.93 15.51 -0.16
CA GLU A 8 -4.90 16.77 0.60
C GLU A 8 -3.65 17.59 0.28
N SER A 9 -2.47 16.95 0.18
CA SER A 9 -1.22 17.63 -0.18
C SER A 9 -1.24 18.17 -1.61
N LEU A 10 -1.78 17.41 -2.58
CA LEU A 10 -1.93 17.86 -3.96
C LEU A 10 -2.93 19.02 -4.07
N ASP A 11 -4.02 18.97 -3.30
CA ASP A 11 -5.01 20.05 -3.23
C ASP A 11 -4.38 21.35 -2.69
N LYS A 12 -3.50 21.26 -1.68
CA LYS A 12 -2.72 22.41 -1.18
C LYS A 12 -1.82 23.01 -2.26
N VAL A 13 -1.08 22.17 -2.99
CA VAL A 13 -0.23 22.64 -4.10
C VAL A 13 -1.08 23.38 -5.14
N ASN A 14 -2.24 22.83 -5.51
CA ASN A 14 -3.15 23.47 -6.46
C ASN A 14 -3.68 24.83 -5.96
N ILE A 15 -3.96 24.96 -4.66
CA ILE A 15 -4.35 26.24 -4.04
C ILE A 15 -3.20 27.26 -4.19
N TYR A 16 -1.98 26.91 -3.78
CA TYR A 16 -0.83 27.83 -3.90
C TYR A 16 -0.53 28.24 -5.34
N LEU A 17 -0.68 27.33 -6.30
CA LEU A 17 -0.53 27.64 -7.72
C LEU A 17 -1.60 28.62 -8.22
N LYS A 18 -2.86 28.46 -7.78
CA LYS A 18 -3.94 29.40 -8.11
C LYS A 18 -3.69 30.79 -7.54
N ASP A 19 -3.13 30.84 -6.33
CA ASP A 19 -2.78 32.09 -5.65
C ASP A 19 -1.45 32.70 -6.13
N ARG A 20 -0.76 32.03 -7.08
CA ARG A 20 0.57 32.39 -7.61
C ARG A 20 1.66 32.46 -6.53
N ASP A 21 1.48 31.73 -5.44
CA ASP A 21 2.47 31.55 -4.37
C ASP A 21 3.38 30.37 -4.71
N PHE A 22 4.30 30.59 -5.66
CA PHE A 22 5.14 29.53 -6.23
C PHE A 22 6.14 28.94 -5.22
N ASP A 23 6.58 29.73 -4.25
CA ASP A 23 7.51 29.26 -3.21
C ASP A 23 6.81 28.24 -2.30
N LYS A 24 5.59 28.54 -1.86
CA LYS A 24 4.80 27.58 -1.08
C LYS A 24 4.35 26.38 -1.90
N ALA A 25 4.01 26.57 -3.18
CA ALA A 25 3.68 25.46 -4.07
C ALA A 25 4.87 24.50 -4.23
N SER A 26 6.08 25.04 -4.41
CA SER A 26 7.32 24.28 -4.49
C SER A 26 7.59 23.54 -3.19
N GLN A 27 7.54 24.22 -2.04
CA GLN A 27 7.77 23.61 -0.73
C GLN A 27 6.77 22.48 -0.46
N ALA A 28 5.46 22.71 -0.67
CA ALA A 28 4.43 21.69 -0.47
C ALA A 28 4.60 20.49 -1.42
N GLY A 29 5.13 20.70 -2.62
CA GLY A 29 5.46 19.63 -3.56
C GLY A 29 6.63 18.77 -3.05
N TYR A 30 7.72 19.39 -2.62
CA TYR A 30 8.93 18.67 -2.19
C TYR A 30 8.80 18.02 -0.82
N GLU A 31 8.01 18.58 0.09
CA GLU A 31 7.83 18.07 1.44
C GLU A 31 6.57 17.21 1.53
N ASP A 32 5.40 17.87 1.58
CA ASP A 32 4.12 17.24 1.86
C ASP A 32 3.76 16.15 0.84
N VAL A 33 3.86 16.46 -0.46
CA VAL A 33 3.50 15.51 -1.53
C VAL A 33 4.49 14.35 -1.58
N ALA A 34 5.80 14.63 -1.58
CA ALA A 34 6.83 13.59 -1.64
C ALA A 34 6.75 12.64 -0.44
N GLN A 35 6.60 13.17 0.78
CA GLN A 35 6.48 12.37 1.99
C GLN A 35 5.25 11.45 1.96
N ASN A 36 4.08 11.99 1.59
CA ASN A 36 2.84 11.21 1.54
C ASN A 36 2.87 10.18 0.40
N PHE A 37 3.54 10.49 -0.72
CA PHE A 37 3.73 9.55 -1.81
C PHE A 37 4.62 8.37 -1.39
N VAL A 38 5.77 8.63 -0.76
CA VAL A 38 6.66 7.58 -0.24
C VAL A 38 5.94 6.71 0.80
N TYR A 39 5.14 7.32 1.67
CA TYR A 39 4.35 6.58 2.64
C TYR A 39 3.35 5.64 1.94
N LEU A 40 2.60 6.13 0.96
CA LEU A 40 1.68 5.31 0.17
C LEU A 40 2.41 4.16 -0.54
N GLN A 41 3.55 4.42 -1.19
CA GLN A 41 4.35 3.39 -1.83
C GLN A 41 4.77 2.29 -0.85
N ARG A 42 5.20 2.66 0.37
CA ARG A 42 5.57 1.70 1.41
C ARG A 42 4.38 0.88 1.90
N THR A 43 3.21 1.50 2.07
CA THR A 43 1.98 0.77 2.43
C THR A 43 1.61 -0.24 1.36
N LEU A 44 1.65 0.14 0.08
CA LEU A 44 1.33 -0.75 -1.04
C LEU A 44 2.37 -1.88 -1.16
N ALA A 45 3.66 -1.58 -1.01
CA ALA A 45 4.72 -2.58 -1.02
C ALA A 45 4.56 -3.58 0.13
N GLY A 46 4.19 -3.12 1.33
CA GLY A 46 3.89 -3.99 2.47
C GLY A 46 2.72 -4.93 2.19
N LEU A 47 1.63 -4.42 1.62
CA LEU A 47 0.47 -5.24 1.23
C LEU A 47 0.85 -6.28 0.16
N GLN A 48 1.66 -5.88 -0.82
CA GLN A 48 2.15 -6.81 -1.85
C GLN A 48 3.05 -7.90 -1.25
N SER A 49 3.94 -7.55 -0.32
CA SER A 49 4.79 -8.52 0.39
C SER A 49 3.93 -9.52 1.15
N VAL A 50 2.94 -9.05 1.92
CA VAL A 50 2.05 -9.93 2.68
C VAL A 50 1.25 -10.86 1.76
N ALA A 51 0.78 -10.37 0.61
CA ALA A 51 0.10 -11.21 -0.38
C ALA A 51 1.05 -12.29 -0.96
N HIS A 52 2.29 -11.93 -1.24
CA HIS A 52 3.31 -12.86 -1.71
C HIS A 52 3.66 -13.91 -0.64
N ASP A 53 3.89 -13.49 0.60
CA ASP A 53 4.19 -14.37 1.73
C ASP A 53 3.02 -15.35 1.99
N LYS A 54 1.77 -14.88 1.89
CA LYS A 54 0.59 -15.74 1.96
C LYS A 54 0.60 -16.82 0.87
N ALA A 55 0.83 -16.43 -0.38
CA ALA A 55 0.85 -17.36 -1.50
C ALA A 55 2.01 -18.38 -1.40
N ALA A 56 3.18 -17.93 -0.93
CA ALA A 56 4.33 -18.79 -0.68
C ALA A 56 4.04 -19.80 0.44
N LEU A 57 3.39 -19.38 1.53
CA LEU A 57 2.98 -20.26 2.61
C LEU A 57 2.00 -21.34 2.14
N ILE A 58 0.95 -20.96 1.39
CA ILE A 58 -0.03 -21.92 0.86
C ILE A 58 0.66 -22.93 -0.06
N SER A 59 1.52 -22.45 -0.97
CA SER A 59 2.28 -23.30 -1.88
C SER A 59 3.18 -24.29 -1.13
N GLY A 60 3.87 -23.84 -0.07
CA GLY A 60 4.72 -24.69 0.75
C GLY A 60 3.96 -25.78 1.50
N ILE A 61 2.76 -25.46 2.02
CA ILE A 61 1.89 -26.44 2.66
C ILE A 61 1.37 -27.45 1.62
N ALA A 62 0.88 -26.98 0.47
CA ALA A 62 0.38 -27.84 -0.60
C ALA A 62 1.46 -28.81 -1.10
N GLN A 63 2.69 -28.32 -1.29
CA GLN A 63 3.84 -29.15 -1.64
C GLN A 63 4.15 -30.20 -0.56
N SER A 64 4.15 -29.80 0.72
CA SER A 64 4.44 -30.70 1.84
C SER A 64 3.37 -31.79 2.02
N ALA A 65 2.11 -31.46 1.72
CA ALA A 65 0.97 -32.36 1.83
C ALA A 65 0.68 -33.12 0.52
N ASN A 66 1.38 -32.81 -0.57
CA ASN A 66 1.16 -33.37 -1.92
C ASN A 66 -0.30 -33.22 -2.41
N VAL A 67 -0.85 -32.02 -2.23
CA VAL A 67 -2.21 -31.64 -2.66
C VAL A 67 -2.16 -30.38 -3.53
N ALA A 68 -3.28 -30.01 -4.16
CA ALA A 68 -3.34 -28.80 -4.95
C ALA A 68 -3.36 -27.53 -4.06
N TYR A 69 -2.96 -26.40 -4.63
CA TYR A 69 -2.97 -25.11 -3.93
C TYR A 69 -4.39 -24.74 -3.48
N GLU A 70 -5.36 -24.99 -4.36
CA GLU A 70 -6.78 -24.69 -4.20
C GLU A 70 -7.41 -25.46 -3.04
N ASP A 71 -6.86 -26.65 -2.72
CA ASP A 71 -7.30 -27.45 -1.58
C ASP A 71 -6.81 -26.88 -0.24
N VAL A 72 -5.73 -26.10 -0.23
CA VAL A 72 -5.10 -25.56 0.98
C VAL A 72 -5.51 -24.11 1.25
N SER A 73 -5.66 -23.30 0.19
CA SER A 73 -5.95 -21.86 0.28
C SER A 73 -7.10 -21.52 1.25
N PRO A 74 -8.27 -22.20 1.22
CA PRO A 74 -9.40 -21.84 2.08
C PRO A 74 -9.09 -21.95 3.58
N TYR A 75 -8.31 -22.96 3.97
CA TYR A 75 -7.95 -23.19 5.37
C TYR A 75 -6.96 -22.15 5.90
N VAL A 76 -6.03 -21.70 5.05
CA VAL A 76 -5.09 -20.64 5.41
C VAL A 76 -5.81 -19.30 5.51
N GLU A 77 -6.76 -19.02 4.61
CA GLU A 77 -7.55 -17.79 4.63
C GLU A 77 -8.48 -17.71 5.85
N GLU A 78 -9.17 -18.80 6.19
CA GLU A 78 -9.98 -18.88 7.40
C GLU A 78 -9.15 -18.61 8.67
N ARG A 79 -7.93 -19.16 8.74
CA ARG A 79 -7.05 -18.96 9.89
C ARG A 79 -6.49 -17.53 9.99
N LEU A 80 -6.34 -16.83 8.87
CA LEU A 80 -5.91 -15.42 8.84
C LEU A 80 -7.03 -14.45 9.21
N LEU A 81 -8.29 -14.80 8.94
CA LEU A 81 -9.47 -13.99 9.31
C LEU A 81 -9.85 -14.13 10.79
N ASN A 82 -9.48 -15.24 11.43
CA ASN A 82 -9.76 -15.53 12.85
C ASN A 82 -8.60 -15.16 13.80
N ARG A 83 -7.65 -14.32 13.35
CA ARG A 83 -6.56 -13.76 14.16
C ARG A 83 -6.86 -12.31 14.53
#